data_AF-A0A9N7JLB9-F1
#
_entry.id   AF-A0A9N7JLB9-F1
#
_cell.length_a   1.000
_cell.length_b   1.000
_cell.length_c   1.000
_cell.angle_alpha   90.00
_cell.angle_beta   90.00
_cell.angle_gamma   90.00
#
_symmetry.space_group_name_H-M   'P 1'
#
loop_
_entity.id
_entity.type
_entity.pdbx_description
1 polymer ?
#
loop_
_entity_poly.entity_id
_entity_poly.type
_entity_poly.pdbx_seq_one_letter_code
_entity_poly.pdbx_strand_id
1 'polypeptide(L)' 'MNEIGMRALGAGIAVLVGLGAGIGIGNATGKAVEGVSRNPETSGKITTALIIGAGFAEATAIYGLLVSILLIFVGVK' A
#
# COMPACT_ATOMS: atom_id res chain seq x y z
N MET A 1 15.37 9.40 -25.29
CA MET A 1 14.61 8.26 -24.74
C MET A 1 13.40 8.04 -25.64
N ASN A 2 13.08 6.78 -25.98
CA ASN A 2 11.86 6.48 -26.74
C ASN A 2 10.64 6.43 -25.81
N GLU A 3 9.44 6.53 -26.38
CA GLU A 3 8.17 6.58 -25.63
C GLU A 3 8.00 5.36 -24.70
N ILE A 4 8.33 4.17 -25.20
CA ILE A 4 8.28 2.92 -24.43
C ILE A 4 9.18 2.98 -23.19
N GLY A 5 10.41 3.49 -23.33
CA GLY A 5 11.35 3.64 -22.22
C GLY A 5 10.87 4.64 -21.16
N MET A 6 10.23 5.74 -21.58
CA MET A 6 9.65 6.71 -20.63
C MET A 6 8.45 6.15 -19.88
N ARG A 7 7.60 5.38 -20.56
CA ARG A 7 6.46 4.68 -19.94
C ARG A 7 6.92 3.63 -18.93
N ALA A 8 7.92 2.83 -19.26
CA ALA A 8 8.48 1.83 -18.36
C ALA A 8 9.08 2.47 -17.10
N LEU A 9 9.77 3.60 -17.25
CA LEU A 9 10.29 4.36 -16.11
C LEU A 9 9.14 4.91 -15.23
N GLY A 10 8.12 5.52 -15.84
CA GLY A 10 6.96 6.01 -15.11
C GLY A 10 6.20 4.91 -14.36
N ALA A 11 6.08 3.73 -14.98
CA ALA A 11 5.47 2.55 -14.36
C ALA A 11 6.28 2.05 -13.14
N GLY A 12 7.61 2.07 -13.23
CA GLY A 12 8.50 1.76 -12.11
C GLY A 12 8.41 2.77 -10.96
N ILE A 13 8.24 4.06 -11.27
CA ILE A 13 8.04 5.09 -10.25
C ILE A 13 6.67 4.93 -9.58
N ALA A 14 5.62 4.63 -10.33
CA ALA A 14 4.25 4.48 -9.81
C ALA A 14 4.13 3.39 -8.73
N VAL A 15 4.88 2.28 -8.85
CA VAL A 15 4.84 1.20 -7.85
C VAL A 15 5.58 1.55 -6.56
N LEU A 16 6.40 2.61 -6.52
CA LEU A 16 7.09 3.04 -5.29
C LEU A 16 6.12 3.48 -4.19
N VAL A 17 4.87 3.82 -4.54
CA VAL A 17 3.80 4.11 -3.56
C VAL A 17 3.59 2.93 -2.60
N GLY A 18 3.85 1.69 -3.06
CA GLY A 18 3.80 0.49 -2.22
C GLY A 18 4.75 0.51 -1.03
N LEU A 19 5.86 1.27 -1.10
CA LEU A 19 6.76 1.45 0.05
C LEU A 19 6.06 2.18 1.20
N GLY A 20 5.28 3.22 0.90
CA GLY A 20 4.52 3.97 1.88
C GLY A 20 3.46 3.09 2.58
N ALA A 21 2.74 2.30 1.80
CA ALA A 21 1.77 1.33 2.33
C ALA A 21 2.44 0.27 3.21
N GLY A 22 3.53 -0.35 2.73
CA GLY A 22 4.26 -1.37 3.48
C GLY A 22 4.81 -0.87 4.81
N ILE A 23 5.42 0.31 4.83
CA ILE A 23 5.93 0.95 6.06
C ILE A 23 4.77 1.29 7.00
N GLY A 24 3.69 1.87 6.47
CA GLY A 24 2.51 2.25 7.26
C GLY A 24 1.84 1.06 7.94
N ILE A 25 1.58 0.00 7.17
CA ILE A 25 0.96 -1.23 7.68
C ILE A 25 1.88 -1.95 8.66
N GLY A 26 3.19 -2.02 8.37
CA GLY A 26 4.17 -2.63 9.28
C GLY A 26 4.17 -1.96 10.65
N ASN A 27 4.19 -0.61 10.69
CA ASN A 27 4.14 0.15 11.93
C ASN A 27 2.78 -0.02 12.65
N ALA A 28 1.67 0.10 11.93
CA ALA A 28 0.33 -0.08 12.48
C ALA A 28 0.15 -1.48 13.09
N THR A 29 0.65 -2.51 12.41
CA THR A 29 0.62 -3.90 12.88
C THR A 29 1.47 -4.09 14.13
N GLY A 30 2.69 -3.53 14.17
CA GLY A 30 3.52 -3.57 15.37
C GLY A 30 2.83 -2.95 16.59
N LYS A 31 2.18 -1.79 16.39
CA LYS A 31 1.40 -1.12 17.45
C LYS A 31 0.16 -1.91 17.86
N ALA A 32 -0.51 -2.57 16.92
CA ALA A 32 -1.63 -3.44 17.22
C ALA A 32 -1.20 -4.63 18.09
N VAL A 33 -0.07 -5.27 17.78
CA VAL A 33 0.49 -6.38 18.57
C VAL A 33 0.86 -5.92 19.98
N GLU A 34 1.52 -4.76 20.12
CA GLU A 34 1.79 -4.14 21.43
C GLU A 34 0.50 -3.83 22.22
N GLY A 35 -0.54 -3.37 21.53
CA GLY A 35 -1.84 -3.09 22.16
C GLY A 35 -2.53 -4.36 22.66
N VAL A 36 -2.53 -5.41 21.83
CA VAL A 36 -3.10 -6.73 22.18
C VAL A 36 -2.35 -7.36 23.34
N SER A 37 -1.02 -7.29 23.37
CA SER A 37 -0.22 -7.88 24.45
C SER A 37 -0.46 -7.18 25.79
N ARG A 38 -0.73 -5.87 25.79
CA ARG A 38 -1.08 -5.10 26.99
C ARG A 38 -2.50 -5.35 27.48
N ASN A 39 -3.47 -5.48 26.56
CA ASN A 39 -4.88 -5.64 26.90
C ASN A 39 -5.56 -6.72 26.04
N PRO A 40 -5.36 -8.02 26.34
CA PRO A 40 -5.86 -9.13 25.53
C PRO A 40 -7.38 -9.12 25.35
N GLU A 41 -8.12 -8.65 26.35
CA GLU A 41 -9.60 -8.55 26.35
C GLU A 41 -10.13 -7.61 25.25
N THR A 42 -9.32 -6.66 24.78
CA THR A 42 -9.69 -5.69 23.74
C THR A 42 -9.19 -6.05 22.34
N SER A 43 -8.57 -7.23 22.19
CA SER A 43 -7.92 -7.68 20.96
C SER A 43 -8.81 -7.56 19.72
N GLY A 44 -10.08 -7.98 19.80
CA GLY A 44 -11.01 -7.88 18.66
C GLY A 44 -11.21 -6.46 18.14
N LYS A 45 -11.29 -5.46 19.03
CA LYS A 45 -11.41 -4.05 18.64
C LYS A 45 -10.13 -3.54 17.99
N ILE A 46 -8.97 -3.91 18.54
CA ILE A 46 -7.65 -3.54 17.99
C ILE A 46 -7.47 -4.14 16.60
N THR A 47 -7.76 -5.43 16.41
CA THR A 47 -7.68 -6.09 15.10
C THR A 47 -8.65 -5.48 14.09
N THR A 48 -9.87 -5.13 14.51
CA THR A 48 -10.84 -4.46 13.63
C THR A 48 -10.30 -3.12 13.14
N ALA A 49 -9.79 -2.28 14.04
CA ALA A 49 -9.18 -1.00 13.68
C ALA A 49 -7.96 -1.18 12.76
N LEU A 50 -7.10 -2.17 13.03
CA LEU A 50 -5.95 -2.51 12.18
C LEU A 50 -6.40 -2.89 10.77
N ILE A 51 -7.38 -3.78 10.61
CA ILE A 51 -7.85 -4.23 9.29
C ILE A 51 -8.42 -3.06 8.49
N ILE A 52 -9.23 -2.20 9.13
CA ILE A 52 -9.78 -1.00 8.48
C ILE A 52 -8.64 -0.08 8.02
N GLY A 53 -7.69 0.22 8.90
CA GLY A 53 -6.52 1.06 8.58
C GLY A 53 -5.64 0.45 7.49
N ALA A 54 -5.39 -0.86 7.55
CA ALA A 54 -4.61 -1.59 6.56
C ALA A 54 -5.30 -1.59 5.18
N GLY A 55 -6.63 -1.73 5.14
CA GLY A 55 -7.39 -1.62 3.89
C GLY A 55 -7.25 -0.25 3.23
N PHE A 56 -7.29 0.83 4.01
CA PHE A 56 -7.04 2.18 3.48
C PHE A 56 -5.59 2.38 3.02
N ALA A 57 -4.61 1.84 3.74
CA ALA A 57 -3.21 1.91 3.34
C ALA A 57 -2.95 1.11 2.04
N GLU A 58 -3.49 -0.11 1.92
CA GLU A 58 -3.43 -0.93 0.72
C GLU A 58 -4.06 -0.26 -0.51
N ALA A 59 -5.16 0.50 -0.33
CA ALA A 59 -5.78 1.21 -1.44
C ALA A 59 -4.78 2.12 -2.18
N THR A 60 -3.86 2.77 -1.46
CA THR A 60 -2.82 3.60 -2.08
C THR A 60 -1.83 2.80 -2.93
N ALA A 61 -1.42 1.62 -2.47
CA ALA A 61 -0.55 0.72 -3.21
C ALA A 61 -1.25 0.17 -4.46
N ILE A 62 -2.53 -0.20 -4.33
CA ILE A 62 -3.36 -0.66 -5.45
C ILE A 62 -3.49 0.42 -6.53
N TYR A 63 -3.68 1.68 -6.16
CA TYR A 63 -3.72 2.77 -7.14
C TYR A 63 -2.36 2.96 -7.86
N GLY A 64 -1.24 2.85 -7.14
CA GLY A 64 0.10 2.87 -7.75
C GLY A 64 0.32 1.73 -8.75
N LEU A 65 -0.09 0.52 -8.38
CA LEU A 65 -0.07 -0.65 -9.26
C LEU A 65 -0.98 -0.47 -10.48
N LEU A 66 -2.20 0.04 -10.29
CA LEU A 66 -3.14 0.31 -11.36
C LEU A 66 -2.54 1.28 -12.38
N VAL A 67 -1.96 2.40 -11.92
CA VAL A 67 -1.31 3.38 -12.80
C VAL A 67 -0.13 2.74 -13.54
N SER A 68 0.68 1.92 -12.86
CA SER A 68 1.78 1.17 -13.48
C SER A 68 1.29 0.29 -14.63
N ILE A 69 0.22 -0.49 -14.41
CA ILE A 69 -0.39 -1.34 -15.43
C ILE A 69 -0.92 -0.50 -16.60
N LEU A 70 -1.62 0.60 -16.33
CA LEU A 70 -2.14 1.49 -17.37
C LEU A 70 -1.03 2.07 -18.24
N LEU A 71 0.10 2.47 -17.64
CA LEU A 71 1.25 3.01 -18.37
C LEU A 71 1.92 1.98 -19.29
N ILE A 72 1.98 0.70 -18.87
CA ILE A 72 2.61 -0.37 -19.65
C ILE A 72 1.69 -0.88 -20.77
N PHE A 73 0.41 -1.12 -20.47
CA PHE A 73 -0.47 -1.90 -21.35
C PHE A 73 -1.47 -1.08 -22.14
N VAL A 74 -1.89 0.08 -21.63
CA VAL A 74 -2.90 0.92 -22.30
C VAL A 74 -2.22 2.10 -22.98
N GLY A 75 -1.32 2.76 -22.25
CA GLY A 75 -0.65 3.96 -22.70
C GLY A 75 -1.54 5.20 -22.64
N VAL A 76 -0.98 6.31 -22.20
CA VAL A 76 -1.61 7.63 -22.36
C VAL A 76 -1.42 8.04 -23.82
N LYS A 77 -2.52 8.19 -24.56
CA LYS A 77 -2.51 8.70 -25.95
C LYS A 77 -2.29 10.20 -25.96
#